data_AF-A0A6S6UBQ1-F1
#
_entry.id   AF-A0A6S6UBQ1-F1
#
_cell.length_a   1.000
_cell.length_b   1.000
_cell.length_c   1.000
_cell.angle_alpha   90.00
_cell.angle_beta   90.00
_cell.angle_gamma   90.00
#
_symmetry.space_group_name_H-M   'P 1'
#
loop_
_entity.id
_entity.type
_entity.pdbx_description
1 polymer ?
#
loop_
_entity_poly.entity_id
_entity_poly.type
_entity_poly.pdbx_seq_one_letter_code
_entity_poly.pdbx_strand_id
1 'polypeptide(L)'
;MTLIQTTITRSILFTLLFSMPLAPATAAEDDFAEYIIKPRNIIYGADARQFVKRFRQAVQNKDLPALKKMLDQQGKFSFGGHHGIAGFMELWELHTNPEQSAVWKTLAELLDLGGVSKNSKSMIFPYLFTDWPDQYDAFEYGAITGSRVNMRTLPSLDSQVIRQISYEIVKPIRETGVNASPDWQKIQAHDQKTGYVSTRYLRSPIDYRMGFNKGSEGWKMTFFVAGD
;
A
#
# COMPACT_ATOMS: atom_id res chain seq x y z
N MET A 1 -30.25 -87.72 23.58
CA MET A 1 -29.88 -87.09 22.29
C MET A 1 -30.90 -85.99 22.01
N THR A 2 -30.64 -84.73 21.71
CA THR A 2 -29.47 -83.83 21.72
C THR A 2 -30.07 -82.42 21.49
N LEU A 3 -29.43 -81.36 22.03
CA LEU A 3 -29.54 -79.93 21.66
C LEU A 3 -30.88 -79.21 22.02
N ILE A 4 -30.95 -77.91 22.34
CA ILE A 4 -30.24 -76.73 21.83
C ILE A 4 -30.17 -75.65 22.95
N GLN A 5 -28.98 -75.14 23.27
CA GLN A 5 -28.81 -73.85 23.96
C GLN A 5 -28.23 -72.86 22.95
N THR A 6 -28.96 -71.77 22.72
CA THR A 6 -28.57 -70.65 21.85
C THR A 6 -27.73 -69.68 22.67
N THR A 7 -26.48 -69.45 22.27
CA THR A 7 -25.64 -68.39 22.83
C THR A 7 -25.40 -67.33 21.75
N ILE A 8 -25.80 -66.09 22.05
CA ILE A 8 -25.61 -64.91 21.19
C ILE A 8 -24.23 -64.32 21.50
N THR A 9 -23.32 -64.32 20.53
CA THR A 9 -22.03 -63.62 20.65
C THR A 9 -22.12 -62.27 19.93
N ARG A 10 -22.09 -61.17 20.69
CA ARG A 10 -21.94 -59.81 20.16
C ARG A 10 -20.48 -59.56 19.81
N SER A 11 -20.18 -59.32 18.53
CA SER A 11 -18.87 -58.80 18.10
C SER A 11 -18.91 -57.27 18.11
N ILE A 12 -18.04 -56.65 18.90
CA ILE A 12 -17.82 -55.19 18.93
C ILE A 12 -16.64 -54.90 18.00
N LEU A 13 -16.89 -54.17 16.92
CA LEU A 13 -15.87 -53.71 15.98
C LEU A 13 -15.31 -52.38 16.50
N PHE A 14 -14.02 -52.37 16.90
CA PHE A 14 -13.31 -51.14 17.28
C PHE A 14 -12.66 -50.54 16.03
N THR A 15 -13.25 -49.47 15.49
CA THR A 15 -12.64 -48.68 14.42
C THR A 15 -11.62 -47.71 15.04
N LEU A 16 -10.32 -48.00 14.88
CA LEU A 16 -9.24 -47.08 15.24
C LEU A 16 -9.22 -45.91 14.25
N LEU A 17 -9.71 -44.75 14.69
CA LEU A 17 -9.51 -43.48 13.99
C LEU A 17 -8.06 -43.03 14.17
N PHE A 18 -7.26 -43.15 13.11
CA PHE A 18 -5.93 -42.55 13.05
C PHE A 18 -6.08 -41.03 12.93
N SER A 19 -5.91 -40.33 14.04
CA SER A 19 -5.74 -38.87 14.06
C SER A 19 -4.37 -38.56 13.48
N MET A 20 -4.31 -38.14 12.22
CA MET A 20 -3.11 -37.52 11.66
C MET A 20 -2.97 -36.12 12.28
N PRO A 21 -1.86 -35.80 12.97
CA PRO A 21 -1.63 -34.43 13.39
C PRO A 21 -1.48 -33.54 12.16
N LEU A 22 -2.35 -32.54 12.03
CA LEU A 22 -2.18 -31.45 11.07
C LEU A 22 -0.89 -30.71 11.46
N ALA A 23 0.18 -30.89 10.69
CA ALA A 23 1.34 -30.02 10.81
C ALA A 23 0.89 -28.57 10.53
N PRO A 24 1.28 -27.57 11.34
CA PRO A 24 1.03 -26.18 10.97
C PRO A 24 1.68 -25.92 9.63
N ALA A 25 0.92 -25.35 8.68
CA ALA A 25 1.48 -24.88 7.43
C ALA A 25 2.53 -23.81 7.76
N THR A 26 3.80 -24.17 7.70
CA THR A 26 4.87 -23.18 7.59
C THR A 26 4.59 -22.44 6.28
N ALA A 27 4.19 -21.18 6.38
CA ALA A 27 4.17 -20.30 5.22
C ALA A 27 5.54 -20.44 4.56
N ALA A 28 5.57 -20.89 3.31
CA ALA A 28 6.82 -21.01 2.58
C ALA A 28 7.52 -19.65 2.65
N GLU A 29 8.75 -19.62 3.16
CA GLU A 29 9.59 -18.43 3.11
C GLU A 29 9.75 -18.08 1.63
N ASP A 30 9.08 -17.01 1.22
CA ASP A 30 9.08 -16.55 -0.16
C ASP A 30 10.45 -15.92 -0.43
N ASP A 31 11.32 -16.66 -1.13
CA ASP A 31 12.67 -16.21 -1.47
C ASP A 31 12.58 -15.32 -2.71
N PHE A 32 12.95 -14.05 -2.57
CA PHE A 32 12.90 -13.07 -3.65
C PHE A 32 14.21 -12.29 -3.74
N ALA A 33 14.61 -11.91 -4.95
CA ALA A 33 15.86 -11.18 -5.18
C ALA A 33 15.81 -9.75 -4.61
N GLU A 34 16.98 -9.20 -4.25
CA GLU A 34 17.10 -7.78 -3.90
C GLU A 34 16.67 -6.92 -5.09
N TYR A 35 15.78 -5.96 -4.82
CA TYR A 35 15.39 -4.96 -5.80
C TYR A 35 15.33 -3.58 -5.18
N ILE A 36 16.03 -2.63 -5.79
CA ILE A 36 16.11 -1.24 -5.34
C ILE A 36 15.29 -0.35 -6.27
N ILE A 37 14.17 0.16 -5.77
CA ILE A 37 13.30 1.10 -6.48
C ILE A 37 13.61 2.53 -6.03
N LYS A 38 14.68 3.10 -6.62
CA LYS A 38 15.15 4.45 -6.24
C LYS A 38 14.08 5.52 -6.52
N PRO A 39 13.99 6.59 -5.69
CA PRO A 39 13.07 7.69 -5.93
C PRO A 39 13.27 8.35 -7.28
N ARG A 40 12.17 8.64 -7.96
CA ARG A 40 12.18 9.36 -9.24
C ARG A 40 11.22 10.53 -9.19
N ASN A 41 11.68 11.65 -9.73
CA ASN A 41 10.88 12.84 -9.93
C ASN A 41 11.24 13.47 -11.28
N ILE A 42 10.63 12.96 -12.35
CA ILE A 42 10.95 13.32 -13.74
C ILE A 42 9.71 13.92 -14.38
N ILE A 43 9.65 15.25 -14.41
CA ILE A 43 8.52 16.02 -14.92
C ILE A 43 8.91 16.79 -16.18
N TYR A 44 8.35 16.39 -17.32
CA TYR A 44 8.63 16.97 -18.64
C TYR A 44 7.88 18.28 -18.86
N GLY A 45 8.57 19.29 -19.41
CA GLY A 45 7.97 20.59 -19.74
C GLY A 45 7.93 21.59 -18.57
N ALA A 46 8.14 22.87 -18.89
CA ALA A 46 8.14 23.95 -17.89
C ALA A 46 6.73 24.22 -17.32
N ASP A 47 5.70 24.09 -18.16
CA ASP A 47 4.30 24.25 -17.78
C ASP A 47 3.84 23.17 -16.79
N ALA A 48 4.26 21.91 -16.98
CA ALA A 48 3.96 20.82 -16.06
C ALA A 48 4.64 21.04 -14.71
N ARG A 49 5.92 21.39 -14.69
CA ARG A 49 6.65 21.72 -13.45
C ARG A 49 6.01 22.90 -12.71
N GLN A 50 5.59 23.94 -13.45
CA GLN A 50 4.89 25.06 -12.86
C GLN A 50 3.52 24.67 -12.30
N PHE A 51 2.80 23.77 -12.98
CA PHE A 51 1.56 23.22 -12.45
C PHE A 51 1.79 22.44 -11.16
N VAL A 52 2.76 21.51 -11.10
CA VAL A 52 3.09 20.75 -9.88
C VAL A 52 3.47 21.69 -8.73
N LYS A 53 4.24 22.75 -9.00
CA LYS A 53 4.57 23.77 -8.00
C LYS A 53 3.32 24.44 -7.43
N ARG A 54 2.39 24.89 -8.28
CA ARG A 54 1.14 25.51 -7.83
C ARG A 54 0.22 24.52 -7.10
N PHE A 55 0.15 23.28 -7.57
CA PHE A 55 -0.62 22.22 -6.92
C PHE A 55 -0.08 21.95 -5.51
N ARG A 56 1.24 21.81 -5.37
CA ARG A 56 1.91 21.68 -4.07
C ARG A 56 1.60 22.87 -3.15
N GLN A 57 1.64 24.09 -3.67
CA GLN A 57 1.31 25.28 -2.89
C GLN A 57 -0.15 25.28 -2.42
N ALA A 58 -1.10 24.89 -3.29
CA ALA A 58 -2.50 24.75 -2.91
C ALA A 58 -2.68 23.71 -1.80
N VAL A 59 -1.98 22.57 -1.90
CA VAL A 59 -2.01 21.52 -0.86
C VAL A 59 -1.41 22.01 0.47
N GLN A 60 -0.25 22.65 0.43
CA GLN A 60 0.44 23.17 1.63
C GLN A 60 -0.37 24.24 2.35
N ASN A 61 -1.03 25.11 1.58
CA ASN A 61 -1.87 26.18 2.11
C ASN A 61 -3.30 25.72 2.41
N LYS A 62 -3.64 24.45 2.15
CA LYS A 62 -5.00 23.91 2.23
C LYS A 62 -6.03 24.75 1.45
N ASP A 63 -5.58 25.33 0.32
CA ASP A 63 -6.37 26.22 -0.53
C ASP A 63 -7.37 25.42 -1.34
N LEU A 64 -8.54 25.18 -0.75
CA LEU A 64 -9.63 24.43 -1.36
C LEU A 64 -10.13 25.05 -2.67
N PRO A 65 -10.35 26.38 -2.78
CA PRO A 65 -10.69 27.00 -4.06
C PRO A 65 -9.65 26.75 -5.16
N ALA A 66 -8.35 26.82 -4.85
CA ALA A 66 -7.30 26.53 -5.81
C ALA A 66 -7.25 25.05 -6.18
N LEU A 67 -7.32 24.14 -5.19
CA LEU A 67 -7.36 22.70 -5.44
C LEU A 67 -8.51 22.34 -6.37
N LYS A 68 -9.73 22.83 -6.09
CA LYS A 68 -10.92 22.57 -6.91
C LYS A 68 -10.73 22.97 -8.37
N LYS A 69 -10.05 24.10 -8.65
CA LYS A 69 -9.75 24.53 -10.02
C LYS A 69 -8.75 23.62 -10.73
N MET A 70 -7.94 22.87 -9.99
CA MET A 70 -6.97 21.92 -10.53
C MET A 70 -7.54 20.51 -10.71
N LEU A 71 -8.76 20.24 -10.24
CA LEU A 71 -9.44 18.98 -10.47
C LEU A 71 -10.11 18.96 -11.85
N ASP A 72 -10.04 17.81 -12.51
CA ASP A 72 -10.87 17.54 -13.67
C ASP A 72 -12.33 17.35 -13.24
N GLN A 73 -13.28 17.91 -13.98
CA GLN A 73 -14.70 17.83 -13.64
C GLN A 73 -15.22 16.38 -13.63
N GLN A 74 -14.67 15.53 -14.50
CA GLN A 74 -15.02 14.12 -14.67
C GLN A 74 -13.94 13.19 -14.08
N GLY A 75 -13.04 13.74 -13.25
CA GLY A 75 -11.94 12.96 -12.67
C GLY A 75 -12.42 11.75 -11.86
N LYS A 76 -11.66 10.66 -11.93
CA LYS A 76 -11.89 9.44 -11.14
C LYS A 76 -11.22 9.59 -9.78
N PHE A 77 -12.00 9.92 -8.77
CA PHE A 77 -11.48 10.20 -7.42
C PHE A 77 -11.82 9.13 -6.37
N SER A 78 -12.48 8.06 -6.80
CA SER A 78 -12.71 6.85 -6.02
C SER A 78 -13.06 5.70 -6.96
N PHE A 79 -12.91 4.46 -6.49
CA PHE A 79 -13.55 3.29 -7.08
C PHE A 79 -14.98 3.09 -6.55
N GLY A 80 -15.32 3.65 -5.38
CA GLY A 80 -16.55 3.41 -4.63
C GLY A 80 -17.68 4.42 -4.88
N GLY A 81 -18.13 4.58 -6.12
CA GLY A 81 -19.37 5.33 -6.43
C GLY A 81 -19.35 6.86 -6.25
N HIS A 82 -18.29 7.44 -5.70
CA HIS A 82 -18.10 8.89 -5.64
C HIS A 82 -17.57 9.41 -6.99
N HIS A 83 -18.37 10.22 -7.69
CA HIS A 83 -18.06 10.69 -9.04
C HIS A 83 -17.66 12.17 -9.09
N GLY A 84 -16.59 12.45 -9.84
CA GLY A 84 -16.14 13.81 -10.13
C GLY A 84 -15.89 14.65 -8.89
N ILE A 85 -15.87 15.98 -9.06
CA ILE A 85 -15.53 16.91 -7.98
C ILE A 85 -16.48 16.77 -6.78
N ALA A 86 -17.79 16.60 -6.99
CA ALA A 86 -18.73 16.47 -5.89
C ALA A 86 -18.41 15.25 -5.01
N GLY A 87 -18.16 14.09 -5.63
CA GLY A 87 -17.76 12.88 -4.91
C GLY A 87 -16.42 13.03 -4.19
N PHE A 88 -15.44 13.73 -4.78
CA PHE A 88 -14.18 14.04 -4.10
C PHE A 88 -14.42 14.89 -2.84
N MET A 89 -15.25 15.93 -2.93
CA MET A 89 -15.49 16.83 -1.81
C MET A 89 -16.23 16.14 -0.65
N GLU A 90 -17.15 15.22 -0.98
CA GLU A 90 -17.85 14.37 -0.02
C GLU A 90 -16.89 13.38 0.65
N LEU A 91 -16.16 12.58 -0.13
CA LEU A 91 -15.24 11.55 0.37
C LEU A 91 -14.20 12.11 1.35
N TRP A 92 -13.75 13.34 1.11
CA TRP A 92 -12.72 13.99 1.89
C TRP A 92 -13.27 15.00 2.90
N GLU A 93 -14.58 15.03 3.15
CA GLU A 93 -15.25 15.91 4.13
C GLU A 93 -14.93 17.41 3.95
N LEU A 94 -14.67 17.83 2.70
CA LEU A 94 -14.23 19.18 2.37
C LEU A 94 -15.36 20.22 2.46
N HIS A 95 -16.61 19.78 2.60
CA HIS A 95 -17.76 20.65 2.84
C HIS A 95 -17.89 21.07 4.31
N THR A 96 -17.48 20.21 5.24
CA THR A 96 -17.72 20.38 6.68
C THR A 96 -16.47 20.80 7.42
N ASN A 97 -15.33 20.18 7.12
CA ASN A 97 -14.09 20.39 7.85
C ASN A 97 -12.87 20.42 6.92
N PRO A 98 -12.83 21.35 5.94
CA PRO A 98 -11.78 21.36 4.93
C PRO A 98 -10.38 21.45 5.52
N GLU A 99 -10.18 22.23 6.59
CA GLU A 99 -8.86 22.43 7.21
C GLU A 99 -8.29 21.16 7.86
N GLN A 100 -9.13 20.24 8.33
CA GLN A 100 -8.68 19.03 9.02
C GLN A 100 -8.76 17.78 8.13
N SER A 101 -9.22 17.93 6.89
CA SER A 101 -9.31 16.81 5.95
C SER A 101 -7.96 16.11 5.77
N ALA A 102 -7.98 14.78 5.84
CA ALA A 102 -6.81 13.95 5.61
C ALA A 102 -6.24 14.07 4.19
N VAL A 103 -7.02 14.60 3.24
CA VAL A 103 -6.62 14.74 1.84
C VAL A 103 -5.33 15.55 1.67
N TRP A 104 -5.15 16.58 2.51
CA TRP A 104 -3.99 17.46 2.42
C TRP A 104 -2.70 16.71 2.75
N LYS A 105 -2.74 15.89 3.80
CA LYS A 105 -1.62 15.03 4.18
C LYS A 105 -1.34 14.01 3.09
N THR A 106 -2.37 13.32 2.59
CA THR A 106 -2.22 12.31 1.54
C THR A 106 -1.62 12.90 0.26
N LEU A 107 -2.15 14.02 -0.23
CA LEU A 107 -1.62 14.69 -1.43
C LEU A 107 -0.17 15.17 -1.22
N ALA A 108 0.16 15.72 -0.05
CA ALA A 108 1.52 16.15 0.26
C ALA A 108 2.51 14.97 0.25
N GLU A 109 2.14 13.84 0.86
CA GLU A 109 2.95 12.63 0.87
C GLU A 109 3.21 12.09 -0.55
N LEU A 110 2.19 12.07 -1.42
CA LEU A 110 2.36 11.65 -2.81
C LEU A 110 3.30 12.59 -3.58
N LEU A 111 3.19 13.89 -3.35
CA LEU A 111 4.06 14.88 -3.98
C LEU A 111 5.53 14.71 -3.50
N ASP A 112 5.75 14.38 -2.24
CA ASP A 112 7.08 14.20 -1.65
C ASP A 112 7.79 12.94 -2.13
N LEU A 113 7.03 11.88 -2.44
CA LEU A 113 7.57 10.67 -3.06
C LEU A 113 8.10 10.93 -4.50
N GLY A 114 7.61 11.97 -5.17
CA GLY A 114 8.01 12.30 -6.54
C GLY A 114 7.15 11.61 -7.61
N GLY A 115 7.11 12.18 -8.81
CA GLY A 115 6.26 11.73 -9.90
C GLY A 115 7.00 11.56 -11.22
N VAL A 116 6.39 10.83 -12.14
CA VAL A 116 6.98 10.51 -13.45
C VAL A 116 6.03 10.90 -14.56
N SER A 117 6.52 11.71 -15.50
CA SER A 117 5.84 11.97 -16.77
C SER A 117 5.84 10.72 -17.64
N LYS A 118 4.65 10.24 -18.01
CA LYS A 118 4.50 9.17 -19.02
C LYS A 118 4.71 9.72 -20.43
N ASN A 119 4.36 11.00 -20.66
CA ASN A 119 4.62 11.75 -21.89
C ASN A 119 4.48 13.27 -21.62
N SER A 120 4.49 14.10 -22.66
CA SER A 120 4.36 15.57 -22.53
C SER A 120 2.99 16.07 -22.05
N LYS A 121 2.00 15.18 -21.91
CA LYS A 121 0.61 15.49 -21.52
C LYS A 121 0.10 14.65 -20.36
N SER A 122 0.92 13.79 -19.75
CA SER A 122 0.50 12.95 -18.63
C SER A 122 1.64 12.70 -17.64
N MET A 123 1.34 12.78 -16.35
CA MET A 123 2.26 12.47 -15.25
C MET A 123 1.51 11.83 -14.08
N ILE A 124 2.19 10.95 -13.34
CA ILE A 124 1.60 10.19 -12.23
C ILE A 124 2.50 10.31 -11.00
N PHE A 125 1.87 10.40 -9.83
CA PHE A 125 2.49 10.35 -8.51
C PHE A 125 1.85 9.21 -7.69
N PRO A 126 2.62 8.43 -6.91
CA PRO A 126 4.08 8.47 -6.84
C PRO A 126 4.73 7.67 -7.99
N TYR A 127 6.05 7.87 -8.20
CA TYR A 127 6.85 7.04 -9.11
C TYR A 127 6.73 5.54 -8.86
N LEU A 128 6.42 5.16 -7.60
CA LEU A 128 6.30 3.77 -7.19
C LEU A 128 5.26 3.02 -8.02
N PHE A 129 4.13 3.66 -8.33
CA PHE A 129 3.10 3.06 -9.19
C PHE A 129 3.57 2.93 -10.64
N THR A 130 4.36 3.88 -11.14
CA THR A 130 4.75 3.88 -12.56
C THR A 130 5.89 2.93 -12.88
N ASP A 131 6.74 2.68 -11.90
CA ASP A 131 8.01 1.97 -12.04
C ASP A 131 8.03 0.66 -11.24
N TRP A 132 6.87 0.24 -10.74
CA TRP A 132 6.74 -1.01 -10.01
C TRP A 132 7.17 -2.18 -10.92
N PRO A 133 8.10 -3.03 -10.49
CA PRO A 133 8.53 -4.20 -11.25
C PRO A 133 7.46 -5.30 -11.32
N ASP A 134 7.14 -5.74 -12.54
CA ASP A 134 6.07 -6.73 -12.82
C ASP A 134 6.25 -8.08 -12.10
N GLN A 135 7.48 -8.47 -11.75
CA GLN A 135 7.75 -9.73 -11.06
C GLN A 135 7.35 -9.74 -9.57
N TYR A 136 6.95 -8.60 -9.00
CA TYR A 136 6.48 -8.52 -7.61
C TYR A 136 4.99 -8.20 -7.59
N ASP A 137 4.19 -9.07 -6.97
CA ASP A 137 2.75 -8.83 -6.83
C ASP A 137 2.51 -7.57 -5.98
N ALA A 138 1.84 -6.58 -6.57
CA ALA A 138 1.53 -5.30 -5.97
C ALA A 138 0.63 -5.40 -4.71
N PHE A 139 -0.08 -6.52 -4.53
CA PHE A 139 -0.88 -6.80 -3.33
C PHE A 139 -0.07 -7.48 -2.22
N GLU A 140 1.03 -8.15 -2.55
CA GLU A 140 1.85 -8.88 -1.57
C GLU A 140 3.08 -8.09 -1.13
N TYR A 141 3.59 -7.20 -1.98
CA TYR A 141 4.85 -6.51 -1.77
C TYR A 141 4.67 -5.01 -1.54
N GLY A 142 5.61 -4.44 -0.81
CA GLY A 142 5.74 -3.00 -0.60
C GLY A 142 7.17 -2.53 -0.85
N ALA A 143 7.37 -1.22 -0.87
CA ALA A 143 8.69 -0.64 -0.99
C ALA A 143 9.02 0.24 0.22
N ILE A 144 10.27 0.14 0.65
CA ILE A 144 10.88 1.15 1.50
C ILE A 144 11.09 2.41 0.65
N THR A 145 10.75 3.57 1.20
CA THR A 145 10.79 4.86 0.49
C THR A 145 11.84 5.81 1.05
N GLY A 146 12.57 5.38 2.08
CA GLY A 146 13.67 6.13 2.70
C GLY A 146 15.03 5.50 2.45
N SER A 147 16.09 6.29 2.69
CA SER A 147 17.47 5.83 2.75
C SER A 147 17.86 5.46 4.18
N ARG A 148 18.63 4.38 4.36
CA ARG A 148 19.16 3.91 5.66
C ARG A 148 18.08 3.78 6.72
N VAL A 149 16.92 3.23 6.35
CA VAL A 149 15.81 2.96 7.26
C VAL A 149 16.21 1.82 8.18
N ASN A 150 16.10 2.01 9.49
CA ASN A 150 16.42 0.98 10.46
C ASN A 150 15.30 -0.08 10.47
N MET A 151 15.64 -1.31 10.12
CA MET A 151 14.87 -2.50 10.41
C MET A 151 15.27 -3.02 11.79
N ARG A 152 14.29 -3.22 12.67
CA ARG A 152 14.52 -3.47 14.09
C ARG A 152 13.91 -4.78 14.58
N THR A 153 14.37 -5.26 15.73
CA THR A 153 13.88 -6.52 16.31
C THR A 153 12.47 -6.44 16.88
N LEU A 154 12.04 -5.26 17.34
CA LEU A 154 10.70 -5.00 17.88
C LEU A 154 10.12 -3.71 17.30
N PRO A 155 8.78 -3.50 17.37
CA PRO A 155 8.13 -2.26 16.95
C PRO A 155 8.38 -1.10 17.92
N SER A 156 9.65 -0.73 18.10
CA SER A 156 10.09 0.32 19.02
C SER A 156 11.39 0.97 18.56
N LEU A 157 11.52 2.28 18.80
CA LEU A 157 12.74 3.04 18.52
C LEU A 157 13.95 2.61 19.38
N ASP A 158 13.71 1.99 20.53
CA ASP A 158 14.75 1.56 21.48
C ASP A 158 15.24 0.14 21.20
N SER A 159 14.55 -0.60 20.32
CA SER A 159 14.92 -1.97 19.99
C SER A 159 16.13 -2.04 19.06
N GLN A 160 16.85 -3.15 19.14
CA GLN A 160 18.07 -3.37 18.36
C GLN A 160 17.82 -3.24 16.86
N VAL A 161 18.71 -2.53 16.16
CA VAL A 161 18.72 -2.47 14.70
C VAL A 161 19.33 -3.77 14.17
N ILE A 162 18.55 -4.49 13.34
CA ILE A 162 18.99 -5.70 12.63
C ILE A 162 19.79 -5.31 11.39
N ARG A 163 19.27 -4.33 10.64
CA ARG A 163 19.73 -3.96 9.31
C ARG A 163 19.32 -2.52 8.98
N GLN A 164 20.09 -1.85 8.13
CA GLN A 164 19.63 -0.66 7.44
C GLN A 164 19.25 -1.00 6.01
N ILE A 165 18.05 -0.62 5.59
CA ILE A 165 17.51 -0.88 4.26
C ILE A 165 17.23 0.44 3.52
N SER A 166 17.43 0.45 2.21
CA SER A 166 17.30 1.69 1.42
C SER A 166 16.59 1.44 0.10
N TYR A 167 15.38 1.97 -0.03
CA TYR A 167 14.61 1.89 -1.29
C TYR A 167 14.34 0.46 -1.78
N GLU A 168 14.36 -0.51 -0.87
CA GLU A 168 14.21 -1.94 -1.17
C GLU A 168 12.74 -2.34 -1.28
N ILE A 169 12.43 -3.25 -2.21
CA ILE A 169 11.19 -4.02 -2.18
C ILE A 169 11.27 -5.05 -1.05
N VAL A 170 10.18 -5.15 -0.29
CA VAL A 170 10.05 -5.99 0.89
C VAL A 170 8.66 -6.62 0.93
N LYS A 171 8.50 -7.73 1.65
CA LYS A 171 7.19 -8.38 1.85
C LYS A 171 6.63 -8.02 3.23
N PRO A 172 5.54 -7.23 3.34
CA PRO A 172 4.89 -6.98 4.62
C PRO A 172 4.31 -8.27 5.21
N ILE A 173 4.58 -8.53 6.49
CA ILE A 173 4.02 -9.66 7.22
C ILE A 173 2.86 -9.15 8.06
N ARG A 174 1.65 -9.59 7.72
CA ARG A 174 0.44 -9.18 8.45
C ARG A 174 0.46 -9.73 9.87
N GLU A 175 0.46 -8.83 10.85
CA GLU A 175 0.25 -9.16 12.25
C GLU A 175 -1.17 -8.76 12.68
N THR A 176 -1.78 -9.54 13.56
CA THR A 176 -3.15 -9.34 14.03
C THR A 176 -3.21 -9.27 15.56
N GLY A 177 -4.31 -8.73 16.08
CA GLY A 177 -4.55 -8.62 17.52
C GLY A 177 -3.51 -7.72 18.21
N VAL A 178 -3.04 -8.15 19.38
CA VAL A 178 -2.13 -7.38 20.24
C VAL A 178 -0.76 -7.09 19.63
N ASN A 179 -0.40 -7.80 18.55
CA ASN A 179 0.87 -7.62 17.86
C ASN A 179 0.79 -6.57 16.74
N ALA A 180 -0.42 -6.17 16.33
CA ALA A 180 -0.58 -5.16 15.30
C ALA A 180 -0.23 -3.76 15.84
N SER A 181 0.62 -3.04 15.11
CA SER A 181 0.98 -1.65 15.42
C SER A 181 0.57 -0.73 14.27
N PRO A 182 -0.02 0.45 14.53
CA PRO A 182 -0.29 1.43 13.48
C PRO A 182 0.99 2.10 12.95
N ASP A 183 2.04 2.17 13.77
CA ASP A 183 3.27 2.92 13.46
C ASP A 183 4.41 2.03 12.97
N TRP A 184 4.28 0.72 13.13
CA TRP A 184 5.30 -0.27 12.78
C TRP A 184 4.71 -1.42 11.97
N GLN A 185 5.41 -1.80 10.92
CA GLN A 185 5.09 -2.95 10.08
C GLN A 185 6.23 -3.96 10.18
N LYS A 186 5.88 -5.21 10.48
CA LYS A 186 6.80 -6.32 10.30
C LYS A 186 6.97 -6.60 8.81
N ILE A 187 8.20 -6.78 8.36
CA ILE A 187 8.53 -7.08 6.97
C ILE A 187 9.50 -8.27 6.91
N GLN A 188 9.56 -8.90 5.74
CA GLN A 188 10.65 -9.76 5.31
C GLN A 188 11.46 -9.02 4.24
N ALA A 189 12.78 -8.96 4.41
CA ALA A 189 13.72 -8.49 3.40
C ALA A 189 14.13 -9.63 2.46
N HIS A 190 14.79 -9.30 1.34
CA HIS A 190 15.23 -10.28 0.34
C HIS A 190 16.18 -11.36 0.89
N ASP A 191 16.90 -11.06 1.98
CA ASP A 191 17.79 -12.02 2.66
C ASP A 191 17.06 -12.87 3.71
N GLN A 192 15.74 -12.96 3.59
CA GLN A 192 14.80 -13.68 4.47
C GLN A 192 14.77 -13.20 5.93
N LYS A 193 15.58 -12.20 6.29
CA LYS A 193 15.51 -11.60 7.61
C LYS A 193 14.19 -10.87 7.79
N THR A 194 13.57 -11.10 8.95
CA THR A 194 12.36 -10.38 9.35
C THR A 194 12.66 -9.35 10.42
N GLY A 195 11.87 -8.28 10.44
CA GLY A 195 11.99 -7.22 11.42
C GLY A 195 10.94 -6.14 11.22
N TYR A 196 10.98 -5.12 12.08
CA TYR A 196 10.02 -4.03 12.10
C TYR A 196 10.61 -2.78 11.50
N VAL A 197 9.83 -2.11 10.65
CA VAL A 197 10.11 -0.78 10.12
C VAL A 197 8.96 0.15 10.43
N SER A 198 9.24 1.44 10.58
CA SER A 198 8.16 2.41 10.75
C SER A 198 7.33 2.52 9.47
N THR A 199 6.00 2.50 9.61
CA THR A 199 5.04 2.56 8.49
C THR A 199 5.22 3.81 7.63
N ARG A 200 5.74 4.91 8.19
CA ARG A 200 6.10 6.13 7.44
C ARG A 200 7.07 5.90 6.28
N TYR A 201 7.85 4.82 6.31
CA TYR A 201 8.85 4.51 5.29
C TYR A 201 8.42 3.38 4.37
N LEU A 202 7.28 2.72 4.62
CA LEU A 202 6.80 1.62 3.82
C LEU A 202 5.59 2.08 3.00
N ARG A 203 5.56 1.75 1.71
CA ARG A 203 4.45 2.08 0.82
C ARG A 203 4.04 0.89 -0.04
N SER A 204 2.74 0.72 -0.23
CA SER A 204 2.22 -0.16 -1.27
C SER A 204 2.23 0.58 -2.61
N PRO A 205 2.54 -0.09 -3.74
CA PRO A 205 2.39 0.49 -5.07
C PRO A 205 0.94 0.81 -5.46
N ILE A 206 -0.03 0.15 -4.81
CA ILE A 206 -1.47 0.31 -5.05
C ILE A 206 -2.16 1.15 -3.96
N ASP A 207 -1.37 1.78 -3.07
CA ASP A 207 -1.86 2.89 -2.24
C ASP A 207 -2.37 4.05 -3.13
N TYR A 208 -2.78 5.14 -2.47
CA TYR A 208 -3.18 6.35 -3.17
C TYR A 208 -2.17 6.76 -4.24
N ARG A 209 -2.71 7.01 -5.43
CA ARG A 209 -1.98 7.52 -6.60
C ARG A 209 -2.82 8.59 -7.27
N MET A 210 -2.15 9.60 -7.80
CA MET A 210 -2.79 10.68 -8.54
C MET A 210 -2.16 10.84 -9.91
N GLY A 211 -3.01 11.09 -10.91
CA GLY A 211 -2.60 11.35 -12.27
C GLY A 211 -3.06 12.72 -12.72
N PHE A 212 -2.21 13.35 -13.51
CA PHE A 212 -2.50 14.63 -14.12
C PHE A 212 -2.39 14.52 -15.63
N ASN A 213 -3.38 15.03 -16.34
CA ASN A 213 -3.36 15.12 -17.78
C ASN A 213 -3.52 16.58 -18.24
N LYS A 214 -2.90 16.90 -19.39
CA LYS A 214 -3.01 18.21 -20.04
C LYS A 214 -4.10 18.19 -21.10
N GLY A 215 -5.17 18.95 -20.85
CA GLY A 215 -6.27 19.20 -21.79
C GLY A 215 -6.24 20.63 -22.38
N SER A 216 -7.36 21.03 -22.97
CA SER A 216 -7.57 22.40 -23.48
C SER A 216 -7.52 23.46 -22.37
N GLU A 217 -7.99 23.12 -21.17
CA GLU A 217 -7.93 23.98 -19.97
C GLU A 217 -6.58 23.92 -19.25
N GLY A 218 -5.58 23.25 -19.83
CA GLY A 218 -4.29 23.00 -19.20
C GLY A 218 -4.26 21.72 -18.37
N TRP A 219 -3.34 21.66 -17.41
CA TRP A 219 -3.15 20.50 -16.55
C TRP A 219 -4.24 20.40 -15.48
N LYS A 220 -4.80 19.20 -15.30
CA LYS A 220 -5.79 18.87 -14.28
C LYS A 220 -5.49 17.51 -13.64
N MET A 221 -5.86 17.33 -12.38
CA MET A 221 -5.86 16.03 -11.73
C MET A 221 -7.05 15.22 -12.24
N THR A 222 -6.77 14.17 -13.01
CA THR A 222 -7.79 13.34 -13.66
C THR A 222 -8.10 12.07 -12.89
N PHE A 223 -7.21 11.64 -11.99
CA PHE A 223 -7.54 10.61 -11.03
C PHE A 223 -6.81 10.81 -9.70
N PHE A 224 -7.41 10.32 -8.62
CA PHE A 224 -6.80 10.17 -7.31
C PHE A 224 -7.49 9.01 -6.58
N VAL A 225 -6.84 7.85 -6.54
CA VAL A 225 -7.46 6.58 -6.12
C VAL A 225 -6.47 5.69 -5.37
N ALA A 226 -6.95 4.79 -4.53
CA ALA A 226 -6.20 3.71 -3.89
C ALA A 226 -6.92 2.37 -4.15
N GLY A 227 -6.19 1.25 -4.18
CA GLY A 227 -6.70 -0.05 -4.62
C GLY A 227 -6.55 -0.25 -6.13
N ASP A 228 -7.16 -1.29 -6.69
CA ASP A 228 -7.15 -1.63 -8.13
C ASP A 228 -8.45 -1.27 -8.87
#